data_AF-A0AAD4VH12-F1
#
_entry.id   AF-A0AAD4VH12-F1
#
_cell.length_a   1.000
_cell.length_b   1.000
_cell.length_c   1.000
_cell.angle_alpha   90.00
_cell.angle_beta   90.00
_cell.angle_gamma   90.00
#
_symmetry.space_group_name_H-M   'P 1'
#
loop_
_entity.id
_entity.type
_entity.pdbx_description
1 polymer ?
#
loop_
_entity_poly.entity_id
_entity_poly.type
_entity_poly.pdbx_seq_one_letter_code
_entity_poly.pdbx_strand_id
1 'polypeptide(L)'
;MSQEISGAEEQAVKAYGWAARDSSGVLSPFHFTRRGNVGMTIYPIVPGHEIVGEVTKVGRNVTKFKVGDIAGVGCMVGSCRSCDNCTQDLENYCPKMVWTYNKHHEDGSRTFGGYSDKIVLKCKLSS
;
A
#
# COMPACT_ATOMS: atom_id res chain seq x y z
N MET A 1 33.82 -10.54 -22.55
CA MET A 1 33.45 -9.11 -22.50
C MET A 1 32.53 -8.92 -21.31
N SER A 2 33.12 -8.58 -20.17
CA SER A 2 32.41 -8.07 -19.01
C SER A 2 31.78 -6.73 -19.40
N GLN A 3 30.44 -6.68 -19.42
CA GLN A 3 29.75 -5.40 -19.53
C GLN A 3 29.90 -4.70 -18.18
N GLU A 4 30.70 -3.64 -18.17
CA GLU A 4 30.74 -2.68 -17.07
C GLU A 4 29.38 -2.00 -16.99
N ILE A 5 28.63 -2.27 -15.92
CA ILE A 5 27.44 -1.50 -15.59
C ILE A 5 27.94 -0.16 -15.06
N SER A 6 27.99 0.84 -15.93
CA SER A 6 28.19 2.23 -15.53
C SER A 6 27.10 2.59 -14.52
N GLY A 7 27.48 2.84 -13.27
CA GLY A 7 26.58 3.26 -12.21
C GLY A 7 25.84 4.52 -12.62
N ALA A 8 24.57 4.38 -13.01
CA ALA A 8 23.67 5.52 -13.09
C ALA A 8 23.55 6.06 -11.67
N GLU A 9 24.07 7.26 -11.45
CA GLU A 9 23.98 7.96 -10.20
C GLU A 9 22.49 8.12 -9.86
N GLU A 10 22.05 7.36 -8.87
CA GLU A 10 20.65 7.28 -8.47
C GLU A 10 20.25 8.58 -7.79
N GLN A 11 19.79 9.55 -8.57
CA GLN A 11 19.50 10.87 -8.05
C GLN A 11 18.28 10.82 -7.13
N ALA A 12 18.52 10.93 -5.83
CA ALA A 12 17.48 11.04 -4.83
C ALA A 12 16.69 12.34 -5.04
N VAL A 13 15.40 12.20 -5.33
CA VAL A 13 14.48 13.33 -5.56
C VAL A 13 13.76 13.65 -4.26
N LYS A 14 13.77 14.93 -3.86
CA LYS A 14 12.96 15.42 -2.74
C LYS A 14 11.48 15.20 -3.07
N ALA A 15 10.78 14.50 -2.20
CA ALA A 15 9.36 14.20 -2.32
C ALA A 15 8.59 14.79 -1.14
N TYR A 16 7.31 15.07 -1.40
CA TYR A 16 6.40 15.66 -0.44
C TYR A 16 5.20 14.73 -0.25
N GLY A 17 4.94 14.34 0.98
CA GLY A 17 3.79 13.51 1.33
C GLY A 17 3.09 14.03 2.57
N TRP A 18 2.22 13.19 3.09
CA TRP A 18 1.47 13.41 4.30
C TRP A 18 1.71 12.25 5.26
N ALA A 19 1.79 12.56 6.55
CA ALA A 19 1.89 11.57 7.61
C ALA A 19 1.10 12.00 8.84
N ALA A 20 0.41 11.06 9.47
CA ALA A 20 -0.07 11.22 10.84
C ALA A 20 1.14 11.19 11.79
N ARG A 21 1.15 12.06 12.80
CA ARG A 21 2.20 12.10 13.84
C ARG A 21 1.73 11.61 15.19
N ASP A 22 0.42 11.46 15.34
CA ASP A 22 -0.27 10.99 16.53
C ASP A 22 -1.61 10.35 16.13
N SER A 23 -2.38 9.91 17.12
CA SER A 23 -3.66 9.25 16.94
C SER A 23 -4.85 10.18 16.65
N SER A 24 -4.63 11.50 16.49
CA SER A 24 -5.70 12.46 16.16
C SER A 24 -6.27 12.26 14.75
N GLY A 25 -5.52 11.61 13.86
CA GLY A 25 -5.85 11.48 12.44
C GLY A 25 -5.56 12.74 11.62
N VAL A 26 -4.99 13.79 12.23
CA VAL A 26 -4.56 14.98 11.50
C VAL A 26 -3.28 14.67 10.75
N LEU A 27 -3.35 14.76 9.42
CA LEU A 27 -2.19 14.61 8.56
C LEU A 27 -1.37 15.90 8.51
N SER A 28 -0.05 15.75 8.56
CA SER A 28 0.91 16.85 8.46
C SER A 28 1.87 16.65 7.29
N PRO A 29 2.46 17.71 6.75
CA PRO A 29 3.52 17.62 5.74
C PRO A 29 4.64 16.68 6.17
N PHE A 30 5.00 15.76 5.28
CA PHE A 30 6.07 14.80 5.46
C PHE A 30 7.07 14.90 4.29
N HIS A 31 8.31 15.25 4.61
CA HIS A 31 9.38 15.38 3.62
C HIS A 31 10.24 14.13 3.64
N PHE A 32 10.45 13.52 2.48
CA PHE A 32 11.30 12.34 2.32
C PHE A 32 12.01 12.37 0.98
N THR A 33 13.02 11.54 0.81
CA THR A 33 13.69 11.34 -0.48
C THR A 33 13.16 10.06 -1.12
N ARG A 34 12.97 10.09 -2.43
CA ARG A 34 12.63 8.91 -3.23
C ARG A 34 13.66 8.73 -4.32
N ARG A 35 13.79 7.50 -4.84
CA ARG A 35 14.55 7.25 -6.06
C ARG A 35 13.95 8.03 -7.23
N GLY A 36 14.79 8.60 -8.08
CA GLY A 36 14.47 9.55 -9.14
C GLY A 36 13.72 8.99 -10.34
N ASN A 37 12.71 8.15 -10.13
CA ASN A 37 11.88 7.65 -11.21
C ASN A 37 10.80 8.68 -11.53
N VAL A 38 11.03 9.47 -12.58
CA VAL A 38 10.11 10.52 -13.03
C VAL A 38 8.76 9.88 -13.44
N GLY A 39 7.64 10.47 -12.99
CA GLY A 39 6.29 10.04 -13.39
C GLY A 39 5.65 8.88 -12.61
N MET A 40 6.36 8.25 -11.66
CA MET A 40 5.79 7.09 -10.92
C MET A 40 4.99 7.45 -9.66
N THR A 41 4.95 8.71 -9.23
CA THR A 41 4.31 9.12 -7.96
C THR A 41 3.05 9.94 -8.19
N ILE A 42 1.95 9.51 -7.57
CA ILE A 42 0.63 10.14 -7.58
C ILE A 42 0.49 10.93 -6.28
N TYR A 43 0.38 12.26 -6.37
CA TYR A 43 0.20 13.15 -5.22
C TYR A 43 -1.27 13.54 -5.00
N PRO A 44 -1.71 13.79 -3.74
CA PRO A 44 -0.95 13.62 -2.50
C PRO A 44 -0.65 12.15 -2.20
N ILE A 45 0.48 11.87 -1.54
CA ILE A 45 0.92 10.53 -1.17
C ILE A 45 1.05 10.40 0.35
N VAL A 46 0.62 9.26 0.88
CA VAL A 46 0.90 8.79 2.24
C VAL A 46 1.63 7.47 2.08
N PRO A 47 2.96 7.38 2.31
CA PRO A 47 3.71 6.13 2.21
C PRO A 47 3.41 5.14 3.35
N GLY A 48 4.14 4.03 3.37
CA GLY A 48 4.09 3.01 4.43
C GLY A 48 3.33 1.76 3.99
N HIS A 49 3.98 0.61 4.04
CA HIS A 49 3.40 -0.68 3.64
C HIS A 49 3.79 -1.85 4.55
N GLU A 50 4.34 -1.56 5.72
CA GLU A 50 4.65 -2.54 6.77
C GLU A 50 3.84 -2.12 7.99
N ILE A 51 2.57 -2.47 8.00
CA ILE A 51 1.61 -1.95 8.96
C ILE A 51 1.25 -3.06 9.93
N VAL A 52 1.26 -2.75 11.22
CA VAL A 52 0.69 -3.59 12.27
C VAL A 52 -0.23 -2.73 13.11
N GLY A 53 -1.41 -3.23 13.44
CA GLY A 53 -2.37 -2.50 14.26
C GLY A 53 -3.50 -3.39 14.78
N GLU A 54 -4.40 -2.78 15.54
CA GLU A 54 -5.59 -3.44 16.08
C GLU A 54 -6.79 -3.25 15.14
N VAL A 55 -7.53 -4.32 14.89
CA VAL A 55 -8.78 -4.29 14.13
C VAL A 55 -9.85 -3.58 14.96
N THR A 56 -10.25 -2.37 14.55
CA THR A 56 -11.27 -1.56 15.25
C THR A 56 -12.69 -1.75 14.70
N LYS A 57 -12.82 -2.22 13.45
CA LYS A 57 -14.11 -2.50 12.80
C LYS A 57 -13.96 -3.56 11.72
N VAL A 58 -14.98 -4.41 11.57
CA VAL A 58 -15.06 -5.42 10.51
C VAL A 58 -16.35 -5.26 9.69
N GLY A 59 -16.28 -5.59 8.40
CA GLY A 59 -17.46 -5.64 7.53
C GLY A 59 -18.30 -6.88 7.83
N ARG A 60 -19.60 -6.83 7.50
CA ARG A 60 -20.58 -7.89 7.81
C ARG A 60 -20.17 -9.28 7.32
N ASN A 61 -19.46 -9.36 6.20
CA ASN A 61 -19.08 -10.63 5.57
C ASN A 61 -17.66 -11.09 5.96
N VAL A 62 -16.94 -10.34 6.79
CA VAL A 62 -15.58 -10.70 7.22
C VAL A 62 -15.66 -11.78 8.29
N THR A 63 -15.01 -12.92 8.05
CA THR A 63 -15.00 -14.07 8.96
C THR A 63 -13.62 -14.36 9.57
N LYS A 64 -12.54 -13.89 8.94
CA LYS A 64 -11.15 -14.18 9.34
C LYS A 64 -10.62 -13.31 10.48
N PHE A 65 -11.25 -12.17 10.73
CA PHE A 65 -10.82 -11.19 11.72
C PHE A 65 -12.00 -10.78 12.60
N LYS A 66 -11.73 -10.45 13.85
CA LYS A 66 -12.65 -9.83 14.79
C LYS A 66 -12.07 -8.55 15.36
N VAL A 67 -12.93 -7.71 15.93
CA VAL A 67 -12.49 -6.49 16.63
C VAL A 67 -11.57 -6.90 17.80
N GLY A 68 -10.46 -6.17 17.97
CA GLY A 68 -9.42 -6.45 18.96
C GLY A 68 -8.29 -7.36 18.47
N ASP A 69 -8.40 -7.96 17.28
CA ASP A 69 -7.30 -8.73 16.71
C ASP A 69 -6.13 -7.82 16.33
N ILE A 70 -4.90 -8.29 16.56
CA ILE A 70 -3.71 -7.69 15.99
C ILE A 70 -3.50 -8.24 14.58
N ALA A 71 -3.46 -7.36 13.59
CA ALA A 71 -3.33 -7.72 12.18
C ALA A 71 -2.20 -6.93 11.50
N GLY A 72 -1.58 -7.58 10.52
CA GLY A 72 -0.56 -6.99 9.65
C GLY A 72 -1.09 -6.70 8.25
N VAL A 73 -0.57 -5.65 7.61
CA VAL A 73 -0.84 -5.31 6.21
C VAL A 73 0.50 -5.07 5.52
N GLY A 74 0.72 -5.81 4.44
CA GLY A 74 1.94 -5.72 3.63
C GLY A 74 1.82 -4.72 2.49
N CYS A 75 2.56 -4.99 1.41
CA CYS A 75 2.67 -4.15 0.21
C CYS A 75 1.47 -4.19 -0.74
N MET A 76 0.60 -5.19 -0.61
CA MET A 76 -0.57 -5.38 -1.46
C MET A 76 -1.85 -5.32 -0.64
N VAL A 77 -2.83 -4.57 -1.15
CA VAL A 77 -4.16 -4.37 -0.53
C VAL A 77 -5.31 -4.82 -1.42
N GLY A 78 -5.03 -5.30 -2.64
CA GLY A 78 -6.05 -5.79 -3.56
C GLY A 78 -5.48 -6.51 -4.78
N SER A 79 -6.36 -7.25 -5.44
CA SER A 79 -6.13 -7.96 -6.70
C SER A 79 -7.49 -8.19 -7.38
N CYS A 80 -7.52 -8.72 -8.61
CA CYS A 80 -8.79 -8.99 -9.31
C CYS A 80 -9.59 -10.16 -8.75
N ARG A 81 -8.94 -11.04 -7.96
CA ARG A 81 -9.53 -12.25 -7.35
C ARG A 81 -10.09 -13.29 -8.33
N SER A 82 -9.86 -13.15 -9.64
CA SER A 82 -10.47 -13.99 -10.67
C SER A 82 -9.51 -14.54 -11.73
N CYS A 83 -8.27 -14.08 -11.79
CA CYS A 83 -7.27 -14.64 -12.72
C CYS A 83 -6.59 -15.89 -12.15
N ASP A 84 -5.91 -16.66 -12.99
CA ASP A 84 -5.20 -17.89 -12.63
C ASP A 84 -4.23 -17.71 -11.46
N ASN A 85 -3.54 -16.58 -11.38
CA ASN A 85 -2.66 -16.28 -10.25
C ASN A 85 -3.47 -16.11 -8.96
N CYS A 86 -4.63 -15.45 -9.02
CA CYS A 86 -5.45 -15.25 -7.82
C CYS A 86 -6.13 -16.53 -7.32
N THR A 87 -6.48 -17.44 -8.21
CA THR A 87 -7.10 -18.73 -7.85
C THR A 87 -6.10 -19.72 -7.27
N GLN A 88 -4.80 -19.49 -7.49
CA GLN A 88 -3.69 -20.28 -6.95
C GLN A 88 -3.03 -19.63 -5.71
N ASP A 89 -3.67 -18.67 -5.07
CA ASP A 89 -3.11 -17.91 -3.92
C ASP A 89 -1.79 -17.18 -4.24
N LEU A 90 -1.63 -16.77 -5.50
CA LEU A 90 -0.48 -16.04 -6.04
C LEU A 90 -0.86 -14.60 -6.41
N GLU A 91 -1.63 -13.91 -5.57
CA GLU A 91 -2.14 -12.56 -5.89
C GLU A 91 -1.04 -11.51 -6.08
N ASN A 92 0.16 -11.77 -5.56
CA ASN A 92 1.37 -10.99 -5.81
C ASN A 92 1.83 -11.04 -7.29
N TYR A 93 1.27 -11.93 -8.12
CA TYR A 93 1.46 -11.96 -9.57
C TYR A 93 0.21 -11.52 -10.33
N CYS A 94 -0.81 -10.99 -9.65
CA CYS A 94 -2.01 -10.50 -10.32
C CYS A 94 -1.66 -9.29 -11.22
N PRO A 95 -2.05 -9.27 -12.51
CA PRO A 95 -1.84 -8.12 -13.37
C PRO A 95 -2.60 -6.87 -12.91
N LYS A 96 -3.63 -7.06 -12.09
CA LYS A 96 -4.42 -5.99 -11.45
C LYS A 96 -4.12 -5.84 -9.95
N MET A 97 -2.91 -6.14 -9.52
CA MET A 97 -2.48 -5.89 -8.14
C MET A 97 -2.66 -4.42 -7.75
N VAL A 98 -3.14 -4.20 -6.52
CA VAL A 98 -3.25 -2.89 -5.91
C VAL A 98 -2.24 -2.77 -4.76
N TRP A 99 -1.32 -1.81 -4.87
CA TRP A 99 -0.34 -1.48 -3.84
C TRP A 99 -0.95 -0.66 -2.70
N THR A 100 -0.41 -0.83 -1.49
CA THR A 100 -0.87 -0.16 -0.25
C THR A 100 -0.88 1.36 -0.33
N TYR A 101 -0.03 1.95 -1.17
CA TYR A 101 -0.06 3.37 -1.51
C TYR A 101 0.29 3.57 -2.98
N ASN A 102 0.02 4.78 -3.51
CA ASN A 102 0.45 5.19 -4.85
C ASN A 102 -0.14 4.31 -5.98
N LYS A 103 -1.39 3.86 -5.81
CA LYS A 103 -2.17 3.12 -6.81
C LYS A 103 -3.64 3.51 -6.71
N HIS A 104 -4.40 3.20 -7.75
CA HIS A 104 -5.85 3.28 -7.74
C HIS A 104 -6.46 1.89 -7.62
N HIS A 105 -7.54 1.78 -6.87
CA HIS A 105 -8.47 0.67 -6.94
C HIS A 105 -9.25 0.73 -8.28
N GLU A 106 -9.90 -0.39 -8.65
CA GLU A 106 -10.74 -0.44 -9.86
C GLU A 106 -11.92 0.54 -9.83
N ASP A 107 -12.41 0.89 -8.64
CA ASP A 107 -13.46 1.90 -8.43
C ASP A 107 -12.95 3.35 -8.55
N GLY A 108 -11.66 3.54 -8.87
CA GLY A 108 -11.03 4.85 -9.01
C GLY A 108 -10.59 5.49 -7.69
N SER A 109 -10.90 4.89 -6.53
CA SER A 109 -10.39 5.37 -5.25
C SER A 109 -8.87 5.17 -5.15
N ARG A 110 -8.19 6.09 -4.46
CA ARG A 110 -6.72 6.06 -4.29
C ARG A 110 -6.32 5.31 -3.03
N THR A 111 -5.17 4.66 -3.08
CA THR A 111 -4.55 4.05 -1.90
C THR A 111 -3.63 5.02 -1.16
N PHE A 112 -3.78 5.03 0.16
CA PHE A 112 -2.94 5.75 1.11
C PHE A 112 -2.38 4.75 2.11
N GLY A 113 -1.09 4.84 2.35
CA GLY A 113 -0.32 3.88 3.13
C GLY A 113 -0.43 4.10 4.63
N GLY A 114 0.40 3.34 5.35
CA GLY A 114 0.38 3.24 6.81
C GLY A 114 0.96 4.40 7.58
N TYR A 115 1.46 5.46 6.95
CA TYR A 115 1.81 6.70 7.66
C TYR A 115 0.53 7.49 8.02
N SER A 116 -0.47 6.79 8.53
CA SER A 116 -1.79 7.26 8.92
C SER A 116 -2.17 6.63 10.27
N ASP A 117 -3.18 7.19 10.93
CA ASP A 117 -3.75 6.63 12.17
C ASP A 117 -4.61 5.39 11.89
N LYS A 118 -5.25 5.34 10.72
CA LYS A 118 -6.19 4.30 10.31
C LYS A 118 -6.02 3.95 8.84
N ILE A 119 -6.34 2.70 8.50
CA ILE A 119 -6.43 2.20 7.12
C ILE A 119 -7.65 1.28 7.00
N VAL A 120 -8.35 1.33 5.86
CA VAL A 120 -9.51 0.48 5.57
C VAL A 120 -9.18 -0.39 4.37
N LEU A 121 -9.38 -1.71 4.50
CA LEU A 121 -8.91 -2.70 3.54
C LEU A 121 -10.01 -3.70 3.19
N LYS A 122 -9.91 -4.27 1.99
CA LYS A 122 -10.78 -5.37 1.56
C LYS A 122 -10.19 -6.69 2.08
N CYS A 123 -10.91 -7.35 3.00
CA CYS A 123 -10.54 -8.69 3.46
C CYS A 123 -10.76 -9.71 2.32
N LYS A 124 -9.78 -10.59 2.06
CA LYS A 124 -9.98 -11.76 1.20
C LYS A 124 -10.85 -12.75 1.98
N LEU A 125 -12.14 -12.77 1.67
CA LEU A 125 -13.03 -13.82 2.14
C LEU A 125 -12.52 -15.16 1.60
N SER A 126 -12.48 -16.19 2.45
CA SER A 126 -12.24 -17.55 1.96
C SER A 126 -13.36 -17.91 1.00
N SER A 127 -12.99 -18.43 -0.17
CA SER A 127 -13.88 -19.20 -1.04
C SER A 127 -14.41 -20.43 -0.32
#